data_AF-A0A502X9C2-F1
#
_entry.id   AF-A0A502X9C2-F1
#
_cell.length_a   1.000
_cell.length_b   1.000
_cell.length_c   1.000
_cell.angle_alpha   90.00
_cell.angle_beta   90.00
_cell.angle_gamma   90.00
#
_symmetry.space_group_name_H-M   'P 1'
#
loop_
_entity.id
_entity.type
_entity.pdbx_description
1 polymer ?
#
loop_
_entity_poly.entity_id
_entity_poly.type
_entity_poly.pdbx_seq_one_letter_code
_entity_poly.pdbx_strand_id
1 'polypeptide(L)' 'MRERGPAGQRGARQNANPAFLGALFCLFLLLPLTAFAADLPALTGRVVDNAGIIDAATKAALTQKLADFETKGSDQI' A
#
# COMPACT_ATOMS: atom_id res chain seq x y z
N MET A 1 24.31 53.43 -38.75
CA MET A 1 24.51 51.99 -38.48
C MET A 1 25.01 51.78 -37.06
N ARG A 2 24.18 51.20 -36.19
CA ARG A 2 24.49 50.01 -35.36
C ARG A 2 23.40 49.88 -34.31
N GLU A 3 22.49 48.97 -34.61
CA GLU A 3 21.43 48.47 -33.74
C GLU A 3 22.01 48.04 -32.38
N ARG A 4 21.48 48.59 -31.29
CA ARG A 4 21.67 48.04 -29.94
C ARG A 4 20.74 46.84 -29.80
N GLY A 5 21.28 45.63 -29.96
CA GLY A 5 20.54 44.38 -29.72
C GLY A 5 20.09 44.27 -28.26
N PRO A 6 18.88 43.73 -27.99
CA PRO A 6 18.35 43.69 -26.63
C PRO A 6 19.07 42.61 -25.81
N ALA A 7 19.17 42.96 -24.53
CA ALA A 7 19.73 42.17 -23.45
C ALA A 7 19.26 40.71 -23.46
N GLY A 8 20.20 39.81 -23.18
CA GLY A 8 19.96 38.38 -23.16
C GLY A 8 18.81 37.97 -22.25
N GLN A 9 17.86 37.24 -22.83
CA GLN A 9 16.96 36.37 -22.10
C GLN A 9 17.79 35.27 -21.43
N ARG A 10 18.28 35.52 -20.21
CA ARG A 10 18.69 34.46 -19.32
C ARG A 10 17.40 33.82 -18.83
N GLY A 11 17.05 32.68 -19.41
CA GLY A 11 16.01 31.80 -18.88
C GLY A 11 16.22 31.68 -17.38
N ALA A 12 15.20 32.07 -16.61
CA ALA A 12 15.18 31.89 -15.18
C ALA A 12 15.34 30.37 -14.94
N ARG A 13 16.56 29.93 -14.64
CA ARG A 13 16.76 28.63 -14.02
C ARG A 13 15.96 28.72 -12.72
N GLN A 14 14.81 28.07 -12.72
CA GLN A 14 14.00 27.87 -11.53
C GLN A 14 14.80 26.92 -10.65
N ASN A 15 15.77 27.48 -9.91
CA ASN A 15 16.56 26.74 -8.96
C ASN A 15 15.59 26.30 -7.87
N ALA A 16 15.23 25.02 -7.85
CA ALA A 16 14.40 24.48 -6.80
C ALA A 16 15.03 24.79 -5.44
N ASN A 17 14.27 25.36 -4.52
CA ASN A 17 14.74 25.64 -3.17
C ASN A 17 15.11 24.31 -2.49
N PRO A 18 16.36 24.10 -2.05
CA PRO A 18 16.78 22.84 -1.43
C PRO A 18 15.94 22.48 -0.19
N ALA A 19 15.40 23.47 0.51
CA ALA A 19 14.48 23.24 1.63
C ALA A 19 13.15 22.64 1.18
N PHE A 20 12.62 23.07 0.03
CA PHE A 20 11.39 22.51 -0.53
C PHE A 20 11.59 21.06 -1.00
N LEU A 21 12.74 20.78 -1.64
CA LEU A 21 13.08 19.43 -2.05
C LEU A 21 13.29 18.50 -0.84
N GLY A 22 13.93 19.02 0.22
CA GLY A 22 14.06 18.31 1.49
C GLY A 22 12.72 18.01 2.15
N ALA A 23 11.80 18.98 2.17
CA ALA A 23 10.45 18.77 2.69
C ALA A 23 9.68 17.71 1.90
N LEU A 24 9.77 17.73 0.56
CA LEU A 24 9.13 16.73 -0.30
C LEU A 24 9.70 15.33 -0.08
N PHE A 25 11.02 15.22 0.09
CA PHE A 25 11.69 13.96 0.40
C PHE A 25 11.27 13.42 1.78
N CYS A 26 11.25 14.27 2.81
CA CYS A 26 10.76 13.88 4.13
C CYS A 26 9.29 13.43 4.07
N LEU A 27 8.44 14.16 3.35
CA LEU A 27 7.05 13.79 3.16
C LEU A 27 6.93 12.42 2.48
N PHE A 28 7.71 12.18 1.42
CA PHE A 28 7.71 10.90 0.71
C PHE A 28 8.13 9.73 1.63
N LEU A 29 9.11 9.92 2.50
CA LEU A 29 9.56 8.90 3.46
C LEU A 29 8.56 8.66 4.60
N LEU A 30 7.86 9.69 5.06
CA LEU A 30 6.97 9.61 6.22
C LEU A 30 5.53 9.25 5.84
N LEU A 31 5.10 9.49 4.61
CA LEU A 31 3.75 9.15 4.12
C LEU A 31 3.34 7.69 4.38
N PRO A 32 4.17 6.66 4.10
CA PRO A 32 3.76 5.26 4.30
C PRO A 32 3.55 4.87 5.76
N LEU A 33 4.05 5.64 6.74
CA LEU A 33 3.82 5.36 8.17
C LEU A 33 2.35 5.52 8.58
N THR A 34 1.53 6.14 7.74
CA THR A 34 0.08 6.28 7.95
C THR A 34 -0.74 5.13 7.37
N ALA A 35 -0.10 4.16 6.70
CA ALA A 35 -0.76 2.99 6.15
C ALA A 35 -1.14 2.00 7.27
N PHE A 36 -2.31 2.18 7.86
CA PHE A 36 -2.89 1.22 8.78
C PHE A 36 -3.57 0.09 8.00
N ALA A 37 -3.30 -1.15 8.41
CA ALA A 37 -4.08 -2.30 7.97
C ALA A 37 -5.49 -2.24 8.59
N ALA A 38 -6.48 -2.77 7.89
CA ALA A 38 -7.80 -2.96 8.49
C ALA A 38 -7.73 -4.02 9.61
N ASP A 39 -8.52 -3.83 10.67
CA ASP A 39 -8.69 -4.84 11.71
C ASP A 39 -9.39 -6.07 11.10
N LEU A 40 -8.62 -7.13 10.91
CA LEU A 40 -9.14 -8.43 10.47
C LEU A 40 -9.48 -9.29 11.69
N PRO A 41 -10.56 -10.09 11.63
CA PRO A 41 -10.86 -11.03 12.69
C PRO A 41 -9.72 -12.03 12.85
N ALA A 42 -9.37 -12.37 14.09
CA ALA A 42 -8.38 -13.39 14.37
C ALA A 42 -8.85 -14.75 13.83
N LEU A 43 -7.96 -15.51 13.17
CA LEU A 43 -8.23 -16.89 12.79
C LEU A 43 -8.35 -17.77 14.04
N THR A 44 -9.57 -18.02 14.51
CA THR A 44 -9.85 -18.98 15.59
C THR A 44 -9.87 -20.44 15.10
N GLY A 45 -9.51 -20.65 13.85
CA GLY A 45 -9.53 -21.91 13.11
C GLY A 45 -9.41 -21.61 11.61
N ARG A 46 -9.52 -22.65 10.76
CA ARG A 46 -9.43 -22.50 9.30
C ARG A 46 -10.61 -21.75 8.68
N VAL A 47 -11.77 -21.72 9.35
CA VAL A 47 -12.96 -21.01 8.89
C VAL A 47 -13.55 -20.19 10.03
N VAL A 48 -13.48 -18.86 9.88
CA VAL A 48 -14.12 -17.89 10.78
C VAL A 48 -15.38 -17.37 10.11
N ASP A 49 -16.53 -17.64 10.70
CA ASP A 49 -17.82 -17.12 10.24
C ASP A 49 -18.44 -16.27 11.36
N ASN A 50 -18.14 -14.97 11.33
CA ASN A 50 -18.72 -14.01 12.27
C ASN A 50 -20.17 -13.63 11.92
N ALA A 51 -20.62 -13.89 10.69
CA ALA A 51 -21.95 -13.56 10.25
C ALA A 51 -22.97 -14.67 10.59
N GLY A 52 -22.49 -15.88 10.87
CA GLY A 52 -23.33 -17.04 11.20
C GLY A 52 -24.17 -17.52 10.01
N ILE A 53 -23.69 -17.30 8.78
CA ILE A 53 -24.40 -17.62 7.55
C ILE A 53 -24.10 -19.06 7.09
N ILE A 54 -22.95 -19.60 7.48
CA ILE A 54 -22.48 -20.91 7.03
C ILE A 54 -23.06 -22.00 7.93
N ASP A 55 -23.75 -22.98 7.34
CA ASP A 55 -24.24 -24.14 8.08
C ASP A 55 -23.09 -25.06 8.53
N ALA A 56 -23.35 -25.87 9.55
CA ALA A 56 -22.31 -26.69 10.19
C ALA A 56 -21.68 -27.71 9.24
N ALA A 57 -22.44 -28.31 8.33
CA ALA A 57 -21.93 -29.31 7.40
C ALA A 57 -21.00 -28.65 6.37
N THR A 58 -21.40 -27.50 5.85
CA THR A 58 -20.57 -26.71 4.94
C THR A 58 -19.28 -26.24 5.61
N LYS A 59 -19.35 -25.75 6.86
CA LYS A 59 -18.17 -25.33 7.62
C LYS A 59 -17.18 -26.49 7.84
N ALA A 60 -17.70 -27.68 8.14
CA ALA A 60 -16.87 -28.87 8.32
C ALA A 60 -16.17 -29.29 7.01
N ALA A 61 -16.91 -29.29 5.89
CA ALA A 61 -16.37 -29.60 4.57
C ALA A 61 -15.27 -28.61 4.15
N LEU A 62 -15.48 -27.32 4.38
CA LEU A 62 -14.49 -26.28 4.12
C LEU A 62 -13.24 -26.47 4.99
N THR A 63 -13.41 -26.75 6.28
CA THR A 63 -12.30 -26.99 7.21
C THR A 63 -11.42 -28.15 6.75
N GLN A 64 -12.02 -29.25 6.28
CA GLN A 64 -11.26 -30.39 5.76
C GLN A 64 -10.51 -30.02 4.48
N LYS A 65 -11.18 -29.34 3.55
CA LYS A 65 -10.56 -28.93 2.28
C LYS A 65 -9.36 -28.02 2.49
N LEU A 66 -9.45 -27.09 3.45
CA LEU A 66 -8.35 -26.19 3.80
C LEU A 66 -7.21 -26.95 4.49
N ALA A 67 -7.51 -27.91 5.37
CA ALA A 67 -6.48 -28.76 5.97
C ALA A 67 -5.71 -29.58 4.91
N ASP A 68 -6.42 -30.13 3.93
CA ASP A 68 -5.80 -30.87 2.80
C ASP A 68 -4.95 -29.95 1.92
N PHE A 69 -5.36 -28.69 1.77
CA PHE A 69 -4.61 -27.69 1.01
C PHE A 69 -3.32 -27.29 1.73
N GLU A 70 -3.40 -26.92 3.01
CA GLU A 70 -2.24 -26.59 3.86
C GLU A 70 -1.21 -27.73 3.92
N THR A 71 -1.70 -28.98 3.93
CA THR A 71 -0.83 -30.17 3.93
C THR A 71 -0.07 -30.31 2.60
N LYS A 72 -0.65 -29.86 1.48
CA LYS A 72 -0.05 -29.95 0.13
C LYS A 72 0.84 -28.75 -0.20
N GLY A 73 0.51 -27.58 0.32
CA GLY A 73 1.29 -26.36 0.18
C GLY A 73 1.14 -25.56 1.47
N SER A 74 2.23 -25.10 2.04
CA SER A 74 2.30 -24.49 3.39
C SER A 74 1.47 -23.20 3.59
N ASP A 75 0.64 -22.82 2.63
CA ASP A 75 -0.18 -21.63 2.64
C ASP A 75 -1.43 -21.84 3.50
N GLN A 76 -1.71 -20.84 4.34
CA GLN A 76 -2.97 -20.70 5.06
C GLN A 76 -3.82 -19.62 4.38
N ILE A 77 -5.06 -19.97 4.04
CA ILE A 77 -6.06 -19.10 3.40
C ILE A 77 -7.43 -19.24 4.04
#